data_AF-A0A6M3XW13-F1
#
_entry.id   AF-A0A6M3XW13-F1
#
_cell.length_a   1.000
_cell.length_b   1.000
_cell.length_c   1.000
_cell.angle_alpha   90.00
_cell.angle_beta   90.00
_cell.angle_gamma   90.00
#
_symmetry.space_group_name_H-M   'P 1'
#
loop_
_entity.id
_entity.type
_entity.pdbx_description
1 polymer ?
#
loop_
_entity_poly.entity_id
_entity_poly.type
_entity_poly.pdbx_seq_one_letter_code
_entity_poly.pdbx_strand_id
1 'polypeptide(L)'
;MKKIEYFCPGERYKYDFDLCGKGYAQLDTGQDASYFGTWAHPIKFVIFCYCEGDCTTTLCDNKDEFIAEVKKCAEWNNEQGWSFAIDPGWHDKDGDPWRDLGLGHYLH
;
A
#
# COMPACT_ATOMS: atom_id res chain seq x y z
N MET A 1 -4.01 -10.92 -12.40
CA MET A 1 -4.33 -9.59 -11.82
C MET A 1 -5.52 -8.89 -12.46
N LYS A 2 -6.39 -8.27 -11.65
CA LYS A 2 -7.55 -7.43 -12.05
C LYS A 2 -7.46 -6.03 -11.42
N LYS A 3 -7.91 -4.99 -12.13
CA LYS A 3 -8.07 -3.63 -11.59
C LYS A 3 -9.53 -3.22 -11.49
N ILE A 4 -9.87 -2.47 -10.44
CA ILE A 4 -11.18 -1.84 -10.23
C ILE A 4 -10.92 -0.36 -9.99
N GLU A 5 -11.60 0.49 -10.74
CA GLU A 5 -11.38 1.94 -10.75
C GLU A 5 -12.69 2.66 -10.47
N TYR A 6 -12.64 3.70 -9.65
CA TYR A 6 -13.75 4.61 -9.40
C TYR A 6 -13.24 5.98 -8.97
N PHE A 7 -14.10 6.99 -9.02
CA PHE A 7 -13.78 8.34 -8.57
C PHE A 7 -14.46 8.65 -7.24
N CYS A 8 -13.72 9.23 -6.29
CA CYS A 8 -14.24 9.63 -4.98
C CYS A 8 -13.55 10.91 -4.51
N PRO A 9 -14.19 12.09 -4.67
CA PRO A 9 -13.57 13.36 -4.37
C PRO A 9 -13.19 13.48 -2.88
N GLY A 10 -12.23 14.37 -2.60
CA GLY A 10 -11.80 14.74 -1.25
C GLY A 10 -10.33 14.44 -1.00
N GLU A 11 -10.04 13.84 0.16
CA GLU A 11 -8.68 13.58 0.62
C GLU A 11 -8.49 12.12 1.01
N ARG A 12 -7.22 11.72 1.09
CA ARG A 12 -6.80 10.35 1.41
C ARG A 12 -7.16 9.93 2.83
N TYR A 13 -7.29 10.88 3.77
CA TYR A 13 -7.41 10.61 5.20
C TYR A 13 -8.59 9.71 5.57
N LYS A 14 -9.68 9.73 4.79
CA LYS A 14 -10.80 8.79 4.98
C LYS A 14 -10.40 7.32 4.86
N TYR A 15 -9.33 7.03 4.10
CA TYR A 15 -8.78 5.70 3.92
C TYR A 15 -7.74 5.34 4.99
N ASP A 16 -6.93 6.31 5.45
CA ASP A 16 -5.94 6.09 6.52
C ASP A 16 -6.59 5.46 7.76
N PHE A 17 -7.71 6.05 8.21
CA PHE A 17 -8.42 5.59 9.41
C PHE A 17 -9.21 4.28 9.19
N ASP A 18 -9.65 4.00 7.97
CA ASP A 18 -10.53 2.86 7.68
C ASP A 18 -9.74 1.60 7.29
N LEU A 19 -8.68 1.74 6.50
CA LEU A 19 -7.94 0.62 5.93
C LEU A 19 -6.98 -0.02 6.93
N CYS A 20 -6.33 0.77 7.80
CA CYS A 20 -5.42 0.24 8.83
C CYS A 20 -6.13 -0.75 9.77
N GLY A 21 -7.36 -0.44 10.18
CA GLY A 21 -8.22 -1.34 10.97
C GLY A 21 -8.68 -2.60 10.23
N LYS A 22 -8.48 -2.67 8.91
CA LYS A 22 -8.87 -3.78 8.03
C LYS A 22 -7.70 -4.65 7.58
N GLY A 23 -6.52 -4.47 8.18
CA GLY A 23 -5.31 -5.25 7.88
C GLY A 23 -4.54 -4.76 6.66
N TYR A 24 -4.77 -3.52 6.22
CA TYR A 24 -3.90 -2.85 5.26
C TYR A 24 -2.75 -2.18 6.00
N ALA A 25 -1.57 -2.21 5.39
CA ALA A 25 -0.46 -1.32 5.71
C ALA A 25 -0.43 -0.17 4.72
N GLN A 26 -0.04 1.01 5.16
CA GLN A 26 0.29 2.10 4.24
C GLN A 26 1.63 1.76 3.56
N LEU A 27 1.68 1.87 2.24
CA LEU A 27 2.93 1.95 1.50
C LEU A 27 3.40 3.40 1.63
N ASP A 28 4.09 3.66 2.73
CA ASP A 28 4.42 5.00 3.16
C ASP A 28 5.54 5.58 2.31
N THR A 29 5.36 6.81 1.84
CA THR A 29 6.31 7.47 0.94
C THR A 29 6.58 8.90 1.35
N GLY A 30 7.71 9.44 0.90
CA GLY A 30 8.06 10.84 1.13
C GLY A 30 7.14 11.86 0.45
N GLN A 31 6.13 11.41 -0.30
CA GLN A 31 5.17 12.27 -1.00
C GLN A 31 4.06 12.83 -0.10
N ASP A 32 4.14 12.62 1.23
CA ASP A 32 3.15 12.96 2.26
C ASP A 32 2.22 14.13 1.92
N ALA A 33 1.09 13.80 1.29
CA ALA A 33 0.15 14.76 0.72
C ALA A 33 -1.28 14.27 0.91
N SER A 34 -2.20 15.18 1.25
CA SER A 34 -3.61 14.85 1.49
C SER A 34 -4.31 14.29 0.25
N TYR A 35 -3.77 14.53 -0.94
CA TYR A 35 -4.34 14.09 -2.21
C TYR A 35 -3.75 12.77 -2.76
N PHE A 36 -2.79 12.13 -2.07
CA PHE A 36 -2.17 10.90 -2.56
C PHE A 36 -1.86 9.89 -1.45
N GLY A 37 -2.22 8.62 -1.64
CA GLY A 37 -1.85 7.54 -0.72
C GLY A 37 -1.96 6.17 -1.37
N THR A 38 -1.13 5.22 -0.91
CA THR A 38 -1.20 3.82 -1.33
C THR A 38 -1.20 2.92 -0.09
N TRP A 39 -2.04 1.89 -0.10
CA TRP A 39 -2.15 0.91 0.97
C TRP A 39 -2.21 -0.49 0.39
N ALA A 40 -1.73 -1.47 1.12
CA ALA A 40 -1.68 -2.84 0.64
C ALA A 40 -2.02 -3.83 1.76
N HIS A 41 -2.74 -4.90 1.41
CA HIS A 41 -3.16 -5.95 2.33
C HIS A 41 -2.38 -7.23 2.01
N PRO A 42 -1.48 -7.68 2.89
CA PRO A 42 -0.51 -8.73 2.58
C PRO A 42 -1.11 -10.14 2.53
N ILE A 43 -2.27 -10.36 3.17
CA ILE A 43 -2.97 -11.66 3.17
C ILE A 43 -3.93 -11.77 1.96
N LYS A 44 -4.61 -10.68 1.61
CA LYS A 44 -5.61 -10.68 0.51
C LYS A 44 -4.99 -10.37 -0.84
N PHE A 45 -3.71 -9.99 -0.89
CA PHE A 45 -3.00 -9.59 -2.10
C PHE A 45 -3.70 -8.44 -2.85
N VAL A 46 -4.12 -7.44 -2.08
CA VAL A 46 -4.84 -6.25 -2.59
C VAL A 46 -3.99 -5.01 -2.39
N ILE A 47 -3.92 -4.17 -3.41
CA ILE A 47 -3.29 -2.84 -3.34
C ILE A 47 -4.36 -1.81 -3.69
N PHE A 48 -4.49 -0.79 -2.86
CA PHE A 48 -5.39 0.34 -3.07
C PHE A 48 -4.56 1.62 -3.21
N CYS A 49 -4.85 2.41 -4.24
CA CYS A 49 -4.22 3.71 -4.47
C CYS A 49 -5.31 4.77 -4.58
N TYR A 50 -5.06 5.90 -3.93
CA TYR A 50 -5.82 7.12 -4.03
C TYR A 50 -4.92 8.21 -4.62
N CYS A 51 -5.37 8.88 -5.68
CA CYS A 51 -4.65 9.98 -6.31
C CYS A 51 -5.65 11.03 -6.81
N GLU A 52 -5.72 12.17 -6.12
CA GLU A 52 -6.54 13.34 -6.52
C GLU A 52 -8.03 13.02 -6.80
N GLY A 53 -8.58 12.01 -6.10
CA GLY A 53 -9.95 11.54 -6.29
C GLY A 53 -10.05 10.22 -7.05
N ASP A 54 -9.08 9.89 -7.89
CA ASP A 54 -9.01 8.61 -8.58
C ASP A 54 -8.65 7.50 -7.58
N CYS A 55 -9.46 6.46 -7.55
CA CYS A 55 -9.32 5.32 -6.66
C CYS A 55 -9.12 4.06 -7.48
N THR A 56 -7.97 3.42 -7.33
CA THR A 56 -7.61 2.19 -8.05
C THR A 56 -7.35 1.07 -7.07
N THR A 57 -8.10 -0.02 -7.19
CA THR A 57 -7.86 -1.28 -6.47
C THR A 57 -7.28 -2.31 -7.42
N THR A 58 -6.08 -2.77 -7.13
CA THR A 58 -5.42 -3.89 -7.80
C THR A 58 -5.61 -5.16 -6.99
N LEU A 59 -6.19 -6.18 -7.61
CA LEU A 59 -6.36 -7.52 -7.07
C LEU A 59 -5.34 -8.45 -7.74
N CYS A 60 -4.36 -8.90 -6.98
CA CYS A 60 -3.37 -9.87 -7.45
C CYS A 60 -3.89 -11.29 -7.25
N ASP A 61 -3.62 -12.18 -8.21
CA ASP A 61 -4.16 -13.55 -8.18
C ASP A 61 -3.34 -14.45 -7.24
N ASN A 62 -2.11 -14.05 -6.92
CA ASN A 62 -1.19 -14.80 -6.08
C ASN A 62 -0.16 -13.88 -5.41
N LYS A 63 0.62 -14.45 -4.50
CA LYS A 63 1.65 -13.75 -3.72
C LYS A 63 2.75 -13.14 -4.59
N ASP A 64 3.13 -13.80 -5.69
CA ASP A 64 4.27 -13.36 -6.51
C ASP A 64 3.91 -12.09 -7.29
N GLU A 65 2.68 -12.02 -7.83
CA GLU A 65 2.13 -10.80 -8.41
C GLU A 65 2.06 -9.65 -7.40
N PHE A 66 1.61 -9.93 -6.17
CA PHE A 66 1.53 -8.93 -5.12
C PHE A 66 2.90 -8.37 -4.72
N ILE A 67 3.88 -9.25 -4.50
CA ILE A 67 5.25 -8.86 -4.18
C ILE A 67 5.84 -8.00 -5.31
N ALA A 68 5.59 -8.38 -6.57
CA ALA A 68 6.07 -7.61 -7.72
C ALA A 68 5.48 -6.19 -7.77
N GLU A 69 4.17 -6.02 -7.52
CA GLU A 69 3.54 -4.70 -7.53
C GLU A 69 4.00 -3.82 -6.35
N VAL A 70 4.21 -4.39 -5.16
CA VAL A 70 4.77 -3.64 -4.02
C VAL A 70 6.20 -3.19 -4.32
N LYS A 71 7.05 -4.07 -4.88
CA LYS A 71 8.41 -3.71 -5.29
C LYS A 71 8.44 -2.64 -6.36
N LYS A 72 7.54 -2.72 -7.35
CA LYS A 72 7.40 -1.69 -8.38
C LYS A 72 7.04 -0.32 -7.78
N CYS A 73 6.19 -0.29 -6.76
CA CYS A 73 5.88 0.94 -6.04
C CYS A 73 7.12 1.50 -5.31
N ALA A 74 7.89 0.63 -4.66
CA ALA A 74 9.14 1.01 -3.99
C ALA A 74 10.19 1.54 -4.98
N GLU A 75 10.43 0.82 -6.09
CA GLU A 75 11.35 1.18 -7.16
C GLU A 75 10.98 2.55 -7.75
N TRP A 76 9.71 2.74 -8.12
CA TRP A 76 9.26 4.01 -8.68
C TRP A 76 9.47 5.18 -7.71
N ASN A 77 9.10 5.02 -6.43
CA ASN A 77 9.31 6.08 -5.44
C ASN A 77 10.79 6.42 -5.28
N ASN A 78 11.66 5.41 -5.16
CA ASN A 78 13.10 5.60 -5.07
C ASN A 78 13.67 6.31 -6.31
N GLU A 79 13.24 5.93 -7.51
CA GLU A 79 13.64 6.57 -8.78
C GLU A 79 13.21 8.05 -8.86
N GLN A 80 12.06 8.39 -8.26
CA GLN A 80 11.59 9.77 -8.16
C GLN A 80 12.19 10.55 -6.97
N GLY A 81 13.09 9.94 -6.20
CA GLY A 81 13.74 10.57 -5.04
C GLY A 81 12.90 10.60 -3.76
N TRP A 82 11.81 9.82 -3.70
CA TRP A 82 10.98 9.65 -2.51
C TRP A 82 11.42 8.44 -1.71
N SER A 83 11.38 8.55 -0.38
CA SER A 83 11.52 7.38 0.50
C SER A 83 10.34 6.43 0.31
N PHE A 84 10.55 5.16 0.63
CA PHE A 84 9.53 4.12 0.66
C PHE A 84 9.68 3.25 1.91
N ALA A 85 8.56 2.98 2.58
CA ALA A 85 8.46 2.03 3.67
C ALA A 85 7.08 1.38 3.68
N ILE A 86 6.92 0.33 4.48
CA ILE A 86 5.63 -0.29 4.78
C ILE A 86 5.33 0.02 6.25
N ASP A 87 4.28 0.80 6.48
CA ASP A 87 3.76 1.09 7.83
C ASP A 87 2.54 0.19 8.09
N PRO A 88 2.71 -0.93 8.82
CA PRO A 88 1.59 -1.78 9.22
C PRO A 88 0.74 -1.15 10.33
N GLY A 89 1.07 0.05 10.81
CA GLY A 89 0.44 0.69 11.95
C GLY A 89 0.83 0.04 13.27
N TRP A 90 -0.07 0.11 14.25
CA TRP A 90 0.16 -0.34 15.63
C TRP A 90 -0.01 -1.86 15.84
N HIS A 91 0.00 -2.66 14.76
CA HIS A 91 -0.13 -4.12 14.86
C HIS A 91 1.18 -4.78 15.31
N ASP A 92 1.07 -5.94 15.95
CA ASP A 92 2.19 -6.67 16.55
C ASP A 92 3.26 -7.00 15.48
N LYS A 93 4.49 -6.53 15.70
CA LYS A 93 5.58 -6.63 14.70
C LYS A 93 6.17 -8.04 14.57
N ASP A 94 5.85 -8.90 15.54
CA ASP A 94 6.26 -10.31 15.58
C ASP A 94 5.26 -11.18 14.83
N GLY A 95 5.71 -11.87 13.78
CA GLY A 95 4.84 -12.67 12.90
C GLY A 95 4.15 -11.87 11.79
N ASP A 96 4.67 -10.68 11.47
CA ASP A 96 4.12 -9.83 10.42
C ASP A 96 4.12 -10.55 9.05
N PRO A 97 2.96 -10.71 8.37
CA PRO A 97 2.85 -11.36 7.06
C PRO A 97 3.74 -10.71 5.98
N TRP A 98 4.17 -9.47 6.14
CA TRP A 98 5.14 -8.82 5.25
C TRP A 98 6.51 -9.53 5.27
N ARG A 99 6.92 -10.10 6.41
CA ARG A 99 8.19 -10.86 6.53
C ARG A 99 8.12 -12.17 5.75
N ASP A 100 6.99 -12.88 5.82
CA ASP A 100 6.76 -14.13 5.09
C ASP A 100 6.76 -13.93 3.57
N LEU A 101 6.40 -12.72 3.12
CA LEU A 101 6.49 -12.29 1.72
C LEU A 101 7.89 -11.86 1.29
N GLY A 102 8.88 -11.88 2.19
CA GLY A 102 10.23 -11.37 1.94
C GLY A 102 10.31 -9.83 1.83
N LEU A 103 9.26 -9.13 2.25
CA LEU A 103 9.15 -7.66 2.24
C LEU A 103 9.47 -7.03 3.60
N GLY A 104 9.85 -7.84 4.60
CA GLY A 104 10.12 -7.38 5.96
C GLY A 104 11.23 -6.33 6.10
N HIS A 105 12.09 -6.17 5.09
CA HIS A 105 13.12 -5.14 5.05
C HIS A 105 12.58 -3.74 4.71
N TYR A 106 11.32 -3.62 4.29
CA TYR A 106 10.63 -2.34 4.10
C TYR A 106 9.83 -1.89 5.33
N LEU A 107 9.66 -2.74 6.34
CA LEU A 107 8.90 -2.40 7.55
C LEU A 107 9.61 -1.32 8.36
N HIS A 108 8.86 -0.35 8.92
CA HIS A 108 9.36 0.60 9.91
C HIS A 108 8.61 0.55 11.26
#